data_AF-A0A2E6W6B3-F1
#
_entry.id   AF-A0A2E6W6B3-F1
#
_cell.length_a   1.000
_cell.length_b   1.000
_cell.length_c   1.000
_cell.angle_alpha   90.00
_cell.angle_beta   90.00
_cell.angle_gamma   90.00
#
_symmetry.space_group_name_H-M   'P 1'
#
loop_
_entity.id
_entity.type
_entity.pdbx_description
1 polymer ?
#
loop_
_entity_poly.entity_id
_entity_poly.type
_entity_poly.pdbx_seq_one_letter_code
_entity_poly.pdbx_strand_id
1 'polypeptide(L)'
;MKTHLSGIIPIANHESLHKVSFPSLLLPVADGFNLIQRSVHECAMAGCDTIWIVANQDLSPLVREVVGDWVYDPVYYKRDFATKFYSDLRKEVPIYYVGIKPKDFDRRDSYGWSVLEGVHAAYMTSYKISKWIVPDKYFVSFPFGITEPEQIRKLRKQISDKDKNFFYSFNNLTVKDNLPLPFTLTGEEYIKCRRAINKKTTREFLPPLPNQKYPSQKLPLEERWSARKFDFSEVFEHVDAKYSHTHDLEWFYDASDWGSYTDYIKSDYEVKTPFEDLTRARKHVKIPYTSEE
;
A
#
# COMPACT_ATOMS: atom_id res chain seq x y z
N MET A 1 12.51 20.42 -8.35
CA MET A 1 13.11 19.68 -7.22
C MET A 1 12.43 18.32 -7.15
N LYS A 2 13.18 17.21 -7.10
CA LYS A 2 12.59 15.86 -7.12
C LYS A 2 11.82 15.62 -5.81
N THR A 3 10.57 15.18 -5.91
CA THR A 3 9.73 14.77 -4.76
C THR A 3 10.13 13.35 -4.34
N HIS A 4 10.36 13.12 -3.05
CA HIS A 4 10.58 11.75 -2.56
C HIS A 4 9.22 11.07 -2.35
N LEU A 5 8.91 10.10 -3.22
CA LEU A 5 7.64 9.36 -3.21
C LEU A 5 7.83 7.97 -2.62
N SER A 6 7.06 7.63 -1.57
CA SER A 6 7.07 6.27 -1.00
C SER A 6 5.81 5.50 -1.38
N GLY A 7 5.98 4.31 -1.94
CA GLY A 7 4.91 3.37 -2.22
C GLY A 7 4.50 2.64 -0.95
N ILE A 8 3.21 2.56 -0.66
CA ILE A 8 2.65 1.82 0.48
C ILE A 8 1.71 0.75 -0.07
N ILE A 9 1.93 -0.50 0.33
CA ILE A 9 1.11 -1.64 -0.09
C ILE A 9 0.53 -2.32 1.15
N PRO A 10 -0.76 -2.12 1.45
CA PRO A 10 -1.42 -2.74 2.58
C PRO A 10 -1.80 -4.19 2.27
N ILE A 11 -1.38 -5.12 3.14
CA ILE A 11 -1.79 -6.54 3.12
C ILE A 11 -2.37 -6.96 4.47
N ALA A 12 -1.84 -6.41 5.56
CA ALA A 12 -2.26 -6.78 6.91
C ALA A 12 -3.76 -6.57 7.12
N ASN A 13 -4.40 -7.60 7.70
CA ASN A 13 -5.79 -7.63 8.14
C ASN A 13 -6.81 -7.34 7.02
N HIS A 14 -6.45 -7.67 5.78
CA HIS A 14 -7.42 -7.82 4.72
C HIS A 14 -8.19 -9.14 4.90
N GLU A 15 -9.50 -9.05 5.11
CA GLU A 15 -10.39 -10.21 5.18
C GLU A 15 -10.83 -10.61 3.77
N SER A 16 -10.08 -11.49 3.12
CA SER A 16 -10.50 -12.03 1.82
C SER A 16 -11.51 -13.15 1.98
N LEU A 17 -12.55 -13.18 1.14
CA LEU A 17 -13.59 -14.22 1.16
C LEU A 17 -13.19 -15.52 0.43
N HIS A 18 -11.98 -15.56 -0.12
CA HIS A 18 -11.48 -16.70 -0.88
C HIS A 18 -11.23 -17.92 0.00
N LYS A 19 -11.65 -19.10 -0.48
CA LYS A 19 -11.46 -20.39 0.20
C LYS A 19 -10.31 -21.21 -0.39
N VAL A 20 -9.27 -20.53 -0.87
CA VAL A 20 -8.08 -21.14 -1.47
C VAL A 20 -7.11 -21.64 -0.39
N SER A 21 -6.25 -22.61 -0.75
CA SER A 21 -5.28 -23.22 0.18
C SER A 21 -4.01 -22.37 0.38
N PHE A 22 -3.86 -21.27 -0.35
CA PHE A 22 -2.72 -20.36 -0.29
C PHE A 22 -3.22 -18.93 -0.07
N PRO A 23 -2.37 -18.00 0.38
CA PRO A 23 -2.80 -16.62 0.62
C PRO A 23 -3.33 -15.95 -0.65
N SER A 24 -4.51 -15.35 -0.55
CA SER A 24 -5.25 -14.74 -1.67
C SER A 24 -4.47 -13.71 -2.48
N LEU A 25 -3.48 -13.05 -1.87
CA LEU A 25 -2.57 -12.13 -2.54
C LEU A 25 -1.72 -12.77 -3.67
N LEU A 26 -1.66 -14.10 -3.72
CA LEU A 26 -0.97 -14.87 -4.76
C LEU A 26 -1.90 -15.30 -5.90
N LEU A 27 -3.17 -14.90 -5.89
CA LEU A 27 -4.05 -15.14 -7.01
C LEU A 27 -3.45 -14.53 -8.30
N PRO A 28 -3.50 -15.27 -9.42
CA PRO A 28 -2.93 -14.80 -10.67
C PRO A 28 -3.75 -13.64 -11.24
N VAL A 29 -3.05 -12.63 -11.73
CA VAL A 29 -3.61 -11.53 -12.53
C VAL A 29 -3.33 -11.81 -14.01
N ALA A 30 -2.12 -12.28 -14.30
CA ALA A 30 -1.70 -12.75 -15.62
C ALA A 30 -0.72 -13.92 -15.44
N ASP A 31 -0.25 -14.51 -16.55
CA ASP A 31 0.71 -15.60 -16.50
C ASP A 31 2.00 -15.17 -15.77
N GLY A 32 2.39 -15.92 -14.74
CA GLY A 32 3.54 -15.62 -13.88
C GLY A 32 3.43 -14.32 -13.05
N PHE A 33 2.26 -13.68 -12.97
CA PHE A 33 2.09 -12.38 -12.33
C PHE A 33 0.87 -12.34 -11.41
N ASN A 34 1.09 -12.14 -10.11
CA ASN A 34 0.03 -12.17 -9.08
C ASN A 34 -0.36 -10.77 -8.55
N LEU A 35 -1.41 -10.73 -7.71
CA LEU A 35 -1.95 -9.48 -7.15
C LEU A 35 -0.91 -8.64 -6.42
N ILE A 36 -0.03 -9.26 -5.61
CA ILE A 36 0.99 -8.51 -4.88
C ILE A 36 2.11 -7.98 -5.78
N GLN A 37 2.58 -8.79 -6.74
CA GLN A 37 3.56 -8.35 -7.73
C GLN A 37 2.99 -7.22 -8.60
N ARG A 38 1.69 -7.26 -8.91
CA ARG A 38 0.99 -6.16 -9.58
C ARG A 38 1.08 -4.87 -8.80
N SER A 39 0.77 -4.86 -7.50
CA SER A 39 0.89 -3.65 -6.67
C SER A 39 2.33 -3.14 -6.55
N VAL A 40 3.31 -4.05 -6.44
CA VAL A 40 4.73 -3.66 -6.40
C VAL A 40 5.17 -3.03 -7.72
N HIS A 41 4.78 -3.65 -8.83
CA HIS A 41 5.02 -3.12 -10.16
C HIS A 41 4.30 -1.78 -10.36
N GLU A 42 3.08 -1.63 -9.84
CA GLU A 42 2.29 -0.42 -9.86
C GLU A 42 3.01 0.74 -9.12
N CYS A 43 3.52 0.49 -7.91
CA CYS A 43 4.31 1.48 -7.17
C CYS A 43 5.61 1.84 -7.89
N ALA A 44 6.33 0.86 -8.46
CA ALA A 44 7.53 1.11 -9.26
C ALA A 44 7.18 1.92 -10.52
N MET A 45 6.06 1.59 -11.17
CA MET A 45 5.51 2.32 -12.32
C MET A 45 5.03 3.73 -11.97
N ALA A 46 4.62 4.00 -10.73
CA ALA A 46 4.33 5.34 -10.23
C ALA A 46 5.59 6.20 -10.02
N GLY A 47 6.77 5.57 -10.04
CA GLY A 47 8.04 6.26 -9.80
C GLY A 47 8.35 6.42 -8.31
N CYS A 48 7.84 5.52 -7.46
CA CYS A 48 8.22 5.47 -6.04
C CYS A 48 9.74 5.27 -5.91
N ASP A 49 10.34 5.94 -4.94
CA ASP A 49 11.76 5.80 -4.60
C ASP A 49 11.99 4.71 -3.56
N THR A 50 10.99 4.40 -2.73
CA THR A 50 10.97 3.24 -1.82
C THR A 50 9.58 2.63 -1.81
N ILE A 51 9.46 1.34 -1.53
CA ILE A 51 8.18 0.63 -1.40
C ILE A 51 8.10 -0.01 -0.01
N TRP A 52 6.96 0.08 0.64
CA TRP A 52 6.70 -0.41 1.99
C TRP A 52 5.50 -1.33 1.95
N ILE A 53 5.74 -2.63 2.14
CA ILE A 53 4.72 -3.67 2.21
C ILE A 53 4.34 -3.87 3.67
N VAL A 54 3.07 -3.63 3.99
CA VAL A 54 2.54 -3.80 5.34
C VAL A 54 1.93 -5.19 5.47
N ALA A 55 2.68 -6.11 6.04
CA ALA A 55 2.32 -7.51 6.19
C ALA A 55 2.59 -8.00 7.62
N ASN A 56 1.67 -8.79 8.18
CA ASN A 56 1.86 -9.44 9.48
C ASN A 56 3.02 -10.45 9.43
N GLN A 57 3.53 -10.84 10.60
CA GLN A 57 4.74 -11.69 10.70
C GLN A 57 4.60 -13.03 9.98
N ASP A 58 3.37 -13.51 9.87
CA ASP A 58 2.95 -14.76 9.26
C ASP A 58 2.97 -14.71 7.71
N LEU A 59 2.58 -13.58 7.11
CA LEU A 59 2.60 -13.41 5.65
C LEU A 59 3.92 -12.84 5.11
N SER A 60 4.63 -12.05 5.91
CA SER A 60 5.84 -11.33 5.49
C SER A 60 6.92 -12.21 4.85
N PRO A 61 7.30 -13.38 5.40
CA PRO A 61 8.30 -14.26 4.78
C PRO A 61 7.89 -14.77 3.40
N LEU A 62 6.62 -15.15 3.24
CA LEU A 62 6.08 -15.64 1.97
C LEU A 62 6.05 -14.53 0.92
N VAL A 63 5.54 -13.34 1.28
CA VAL A 63 5.52 -12.20 0.35
C VAL A 63 6.94 -11.83 -0.07
N ARG A 64 7.89 -11.86 0.87
CA ARG A 64 9.30 -11.60 0.59
C ARG A 64 9.94 -12.64 -0.32
N GLU A 65 9.52 -13.89 -0.26
CA GLU A 65 9.99 -14.92 -1.20
C GLU A 65 9.49 -14.66 -2.63
N VAL A 66 8.24 -14.22 -2.77
CA VAL A 66 7.59 -13.96 -4.06
C VAL A 66 8.03 -12.64 -4.72
N VAL A 67 8.23 -11.60 -3.91
CA VAL A 67 8.52 -10.23 -4.38
C VAL A 67 10.01 -9.87 -4.28
N GLY A 68 10.69 -10.33 -3.24
CA GLY A 68 12.08 -9.96 -2.95
C GLY A 68 12.26 -8.64 -2.18
N ASP A 69 13.48 -8.16 -2.12
CA ASP A 69 13.93 -6.99 -1.35
C ASP A 69 13.97 -5.71 -2.18
N TRP A 70 13.93 -5.81 -3.50
CA TRP A 70 13.98 -4.65 -4.40
C TRP A 70 13.48 -4.99 -5.81
N VAL A 71 13.08 -3.97 -6.56
CA VAL A 71 12.63 -4.06 -7.95
C VAL A 71 13.24 -2.94 -8.81
N TYR A 72 13.34 -3.12 -10.12
CA TYR A 72 13.74 -2.02 -11.01
C TYR A 72 12.57 -1.08 -11.32
N ASP A 73 12.85 0.21 -11.44
CA ASP A 73 11.90 1.16 -12.05
C ASP A 73 11.72 0.81 -13.54
N PRO A 74 10.52 0.40 -13.99
CA PRO A 74 10.32 -0.07 -15.35
C PRO A 74 10.56 0.99 -16.42
N VAL A 75 10.39 2.27 -16.10
CA VAL A 75 10.61 3.37 -17.04
C VAL A 75 12.08 3.58 -17.30
N TYR A 76 12.93 3.43 -16.27
CA TYR A 76 14.38 3.51 -16.45
C TYR A 76 14.90 2.24 -17.11
N TYR A 77 14.39 1.07 -16.72
CA TYR A 77 14.78 -0.20 -17.34
C TYR A 77 14.57 -0.23 -18.87
N LYS A 78 13.44 0.30 -19.37
CA LYS A 78 13.11 0.32 -20.80
C LYS A 78 13.87 1.38 -21.63
N ARG A 79 14.60 2.32 -21.02
CA ARG A 79 15.27 3.43 -21.75
C ARG A 79 16.51 2.99 -22.54
N ASP A 80 17.02 1.79 -22.31
CA ASP A 80 18.46 1.52 -22.45
C ASP A 80 18.88 0.42 -23.44
N PHE A 81 18.12 0.15 -24.51
CA PHE A 81 18.66 -0.72 -25.58
C PHE A 81 19.70 -0.01 -26.48
N ALA A 82 19.85 1.31 -26.39
CA ALA A 82 20.70 2.11 -27.30
C ALA A 82 22.02 2.63 -26.67
N THR A 83 22.22 2.52 -25.36
CA THR A 83 23.35 3.12 -24.63
C THR A 83 24.36 2.07 -24.16
N LYS A 84 25.66 2.36 -24.31
CA LYS A 84 26.77 1.43 -24.01
C LYS A 84 26.89 1.07 -22.51
N PHE A 85 26.31 1.88 -21.61
CA PHE A 85 26.35 1.71 -20.15
C PHE A 85 24.94 1.57 -19.55
N TYR A 86 24.14 0.67 -20.13
CA TYR A 86 22.76 0.44 -19.73
C TYR A 86 22.60 -0.08 -18.30
N SER A 87 23.64 -0.69 -17.71
CA SER A 87 23.62 -1.19 -16.32
C SER A 87 23.49 -0.07 -15.30
N ASP A 88 24.17 1.06 -15.55
CA ASP A 88 24.34 2.14 -14.58
C ASP A 88 23.15 3.11 -14.56
N LEU A 89 22.30 3.01 -15.59
CA LEU A 89 21.07 3.80 -15.76
C LEU A 89 19.85 3.12 -15.12
N ARG A 90 19.97 1.84 -14.76
CA ARG A 90 18.91 1.09 -14.07
C ARG A 90 18.78 1.60 -12.65
N LYS A 91 17.57 2.02 -12.29
CA LYS A 91 17.23 2.49 -10.95
C LYS A 91 16.60 1.36 -10.15
N GLU A 92 17.23 0.99 -9.05
CA GLU A 92 16.69 0.06 -8.06
C GLU A 92 15.75 0.81 -7.10
N VAL A 93 14.63 0.17 -6.76
CA VAL A 93 13.63 0.63 -5.80
C VAL A 93 13.59 -0.39 -4.66
N PRO A 94 14.09 -0.06 -3.47
CA PRO A 94 14.09 -0.98 -2.33
C PRO A 94 12.67 -1.20 -1.80
N ILE A 95 12.44 -2.42 -1.32
CA ILE A 95 11.17 -2.90 -0.76
C ILE A 95 11.40 -3.26 0.71
N TYR A 96 10.65 -2.60 1.59
CA TYR A 96 10.70 -2.81 3.04
C TYR A 96 9.43 -3.49 3.52
N TYR A 97 9.58 -4.40 4.48
CA TYR A 97 8.49 -5.17 5.07
C TYR A 97 8.22 -4.69 6.49
N VAL A 98 6.97 -4.36 6.79
CA VAL A 98 6.56 -3.82 8.09
C VAL A 98 5.31 -4.54 8.59
N GLY A 99 5.30 -4.94 9.86
CA GLY A 99 4.11 -5.49 10.51
C GLY A 99 3.31 -4.44 11.28
N ILE A 100 2.04 -4.74 11.54
CA ILE A 100 1.23 -3.96 12.49
C ILE A 100 1.88 -4.02 13.87
N LYS A 101 1.92 -2.89 14.58
CA LYS A 101 2.49 -2.86 15.92
C LYS A 101 1.67 -3.75 16.88
N PRO A 102 2.30 -4.51 17.78
CA PRO A 102 1.59 -5.37 18.74
C PRO A 102 0.55 -4.64 19.59
N LYS A 103 0.75 -3.35 19.87
CA LYS A 103 -0.19 -2.52 20.65
C LYS A 103 -1.52 -2.23 19.93
N ASP A 104 -1.52 -2.35 18.61
CA ASP A 104 -2.63 -2.01 17.71
C ASP A 104 -3.36 -3.27 17.19
N PHE A 105 -2.74 -4.45 17.33
CA PHE A 105 -3.32 -5.76 17.01
C PHE A 105 -4.64 -6.02 17.76
N ASP A 106 -5.65 -6.53 17.07
CA ASP A 106 -7.03 -6.74 17.55
C ASP A 106 -7.70 -5.49 18.14
N ARG A 107 -7.23 -4.29 17.76
CA ARG A 107 -7.71 -3.01 18.32
C ARG A 107 -7.97 -1.96 17.25
N ARG A 108 -6.91 -1.56 16.56
CA ARG A 108 -6.92 -0.52 15.54
C ARG A 108 -6.18 -1.08 14.35
N ASP A 109 -6.71 -2.12 13.76
CA ASP A 109 -5.99 -2.94 12.81
C ASP A 109 -6.83 -3.25 11.58
N SER A 110 -7.78 -2.37 11.25
CA SER A 110 -8.51 -2.46 9.98
C SER A 110 -7.58 -2.40 8.77
N TYR A 111 -8.11 -2.83 7.61
CA TYR A 111 -7.34 -2.80 6.36
C TYR A 111 -6.86 -1.38 6.02
N GLY A 112 -7.70 -0.35 6.23
CA GLY A 112 -7.30 1.04 6.05
C GLY A 112 -6.23 1.50 7.06
N TRP A 113 -6.25 1.00 8.30
CA TRP A 113 -5.20 1.31 9.28
C TRP A 113 -3.83 0.79 8.86
N SER A 114 -3.77 -0.34 8.16
CA SER A 114 -2.51 -0.88 7.65
C SER A 114 -1.78 0.12 6.73
N VAL A 115 -2.52 0.90 5.93
CA VAL A 115 -1.95 2.00 5.12
C VAL A 115 -1.30 3.05 6.01
N LEU A 116 -2.00 3.51 7.05
CA LEU A 116 -1.49 4.52 7.97
C LEU A 116 -0.27 4.03 8.75
N GLU A 117 -0.22 2.74 9.09
CA GLU A 117 0.95 2.12 9.73
C GLU A 117 2.14 2.05 8.77
N GLY A 118 1.91 1.72 7.49
CA GLY A 118 2.94 1.77 6.44
C GLY A 118 3.54 3.17 6.28
N VAL A 119 2.68 4.19 6.18
CA VAL A 119 3.10 5.60 6.14
C VAL A 119 3.91 5.99 7.37
N HIS A 120 3.44 5.61 8.56
CA HIS A 120 4.16 5.87 9.81
C HIS A 120 5.55 5.22 9.83
N ALA A 121 5.65 3.96 9.39
CA ALA A 121 6.91 3.23 9.39
C ALA A 121 7.90 3.81 8.38
N ALA A 122 7.43 4.17 7.18
CA ALA A 122 8.21 4.87 6.18
C ALA A 122 8.76 6.20 6.73
N TYR A 123 7.88 7.04 7.28
CA TYR A 123 8.26 8.31 7.89
C TYR A 123 9.27 8.13 9.02
N MET A 124 8.97 7.26 10.00
CA MET A 124 9.79 7.12 11.20
C MET A 124 11.17 6.53 10.89
N THR A 125 11.24 5.58 9.96
CA THR A 125 12.52 4.98 9.55
C THR A 125 13.36 6.02 8.81
N SER A 126 12.78 6.69 7.82
CA SER A 126 13.47 7.74 7.07
C SER A 126 13.93 8.88 7.99
N TYR A 127 13.07 9.38 8.87
CA TYR A 127 13.38 10.47 9.79
C TYR A 127 14.54 10.12 10.73
N LYS A 128 14.60 8.87 11.22
CA LYS A 128 15.69 8.38 12.07
C LYS A 128 17.02 8.30 11.34
N ILE A 129 17.01 8.01 10.04
CA ILE A 129 18.23 7.96 9.22
C ILE A 129 18.67 9.39 8.85
N SER A 130 17.76 10.19 8.27
CA SER A 130 18.04 11.57 7.87
C SER A 130 16.78 12.34 7.50
N LYS A 131 16.73 13.62 7.88
CA LYS A 131 15.64 14.54 7.48
C LYS A 131 15.51 14.69 5.95
N TRP A 132 16.59 14.44 5.21
CA TRP A 132 16.66 14.65 3.75
C TRP A 132 16.04 13.51 2.94
N ILE A 133 15.77 12.36 3.58
CA ILE A 133 15.16 11.18 2.94
C ILE A 133 13.74 10.92 3.43
N VAL A 134 13.17 11.86 4.19
CA VAL A 134 11.77 11.77 4.62
C VAL A 134 10.88 11.83 3.38
N PRO A 135 9.89 10.93 3.22
CA PRO A 135 8.97 11.00 2.09
C PRO A 135 8.13 12.26 2.16
N ASP A 136 8.11 12.99 1.04
CA ASP A 136 7.25 14.15 0.88
C ASP A 136 5.78 13.69 0.71
N LYS A 137 5.59 12.56 0.04
CA LYS A 137 4.28 12.03 -0.34
C LYS A 137 4.28 10.51 -0.37
N TYR A 138 3.09 9.94 -0.21
CA TYR A 138 2.88 8.50 -0.18
C TYR A 138 1.89 8.10 -1.27
N PHE A 139 2.28 7.14 -2.11
CA PHE A 139 1.41 6.52 -3.11
C PHE A 139 0.96 5.16 -2.57
N VAL A 140 -0.34 4.95 -2.46
CA VAL A 140 -0.94 3.74 -1.90
C VAL A 140 -1.44 2.89 -3.05
N SER A 141 -0.99 1.63 -3.12
CA SER A 141 -1.46 0.64 -4.09
C SER A 141 -2.06 -0.55 -3.34
N PHE A 142 -3.29 -0.92 -3.68
CA PHE A 142 -4.00 -2.03 -3.03
C PHE A 142 -3.89 -3.30 -3.87
N PRO A 143 -3.37 -4.43 -3.35
CA PRO A 143 -3.22 -5.68 -4.10
C PRO A 143 -4.51 -6.17 -4.75
N PHE A 144 -5.62 -6.13 -4.02
CA PHE A 144 -6.91 -6.64 -4.47
C PHE A 144 -7.64 -5.74 -5.47
N GLY A 145 -7.27 -4.46 -5.59
CA GLY A 145 -7.87 -3.56 -6.58
C GLY A 145 -7.18 -3.66 -7.94
N ILE A 146 -7.67 -4.51 -8.84
CA ILE A 146 -7.06 -4.77 -10.14
C ILE A 146 -7.29 -3.58 -11.10
N THR A 147 -6.18 -3.05 -11.59
CA THR A 147 -6.06 -1.91 -12.51
C THR A 147 -4.91 -2.16 -13.49
N GLU A 148 -4.89 -1.45 -14.63
CA GLU A 148 -3.79 -1.52 -15.60
C GLU A 148 -2.57 -0.65 -15.16
N PRO A 149 -1.41 -1.26 -14.82
CA PRO A 149 -0.26 -0.49 -14.31
C PRO A 149 0.43 0.42 -15.35
N GLU A 150 0.28 0.14 -16.65
CA GLU A 150 0.94 0.93 -17.70
C GLU A 150 0.35 2.35 -17.82
N GLN A 151 -0.90 2.57 -17.42
CA GLN A 151 -1.54 3.89 -17.44
C GLN A 151 -0.85 4.88 -16.50
N ILE A 152 -0.38 4.39 -15.34
CA ILE A 152 0.32 5.17 -14.31
C ILE A 152 1.55 5.86 -14.86
N ARG A 153 2.23 5.26 -15.83
CA ARG A 153 3.44 5.85 -16.42
C ARG A 153 3.19 7.26 -16.94
N LYS A 154 2.03 7.49 -17.56
CA LYS A 154 1.62 8.81 -18.10
C LYS A 154 1.30 9.80 -16.98
N LEU A 155 0.84 9.27 -15.84
CA LEU A 155 0.35 10.03 -14.69
C LEU A 155 1.45 10.33 -13.64
N ARG A 156 2.67 9.78 -13.77
CA ARG A 156 3.78 10.01 -12.83
C ARG A 156 3.97 11.46 -12.40
N LYS A 157 3.85 12.41 -13.34
CA LYS A 157 3.99 13.84 -13.04
C LYS A 157 2.91 14.32 -12.08
N GLN A 158 1.65 13.91 -12.29
CA GLN A 158 0.51 14.25 -11.44
C GLN A 158 0.61 13.56 -10.07
N ILE A 159 1.07 12.29 -10.03
CA ILE A 159 1.29 11.55 -8.78
C ILE A 159 2.37 12.25 -7.94
N SER A 160 3.46 12.68 -8.57
CA SER A 160 4.60 13.34 -7.92
C SER A 160 4.37 14.81 -7.54
N ASP A 161 3.20 15.37 -7.90
CA ASP A 161 2.81 16.74 -7.55
C ASP A 161 2.85 16.90 -6.03
N LYS A 162 3.47 17.97 -5.54
CA LYS A 162 3.65 18.20 -4.11
C LYS A 162 2.39 18.75 -3.45
N ASP A 163 1.62 19.54 -4.19
CA ASP A 163 0.53 20.33 -3.63
C ASP A 163 -0.81 19.61 -3.76
N LYS A 164 -0.97 18.80 -4.82
CA LYS A 164 -2.24 18.13 -5.14
C LYS A 164 -2.13 16.63 -4.98
N ASN A 165 -3.09 16.02 -4.29
CA ASN A 165 -3.22 14.56 -4.29
C ASN A 165 -3.66 14.02 -5.64
N PHE A 166 -3.39 12.75 -5.86
CA PHE A 166 -3.82 11.96 -7.00
C PHE A 166 -4.79 10.88 -6.53
N PHE A 167 -5.88 10.67 -7.26
CA PHE A 167 -6.83 9.60 -7.04
C PHE A 167 -7.13 8.89 -8.35
N TYR A 168 -7.20 7.57 -8.29
CA TYR A 168 -8.00 6.84 -9.26
C TYR A 168 -9.48 6.90 -8.89
N SER A 169 -10.30 7.00 -9.92
CA SER A 169 -11.75 6.93 -9.84
C SER A 169 -12.28 5.89 -10.81
N PHE A 170 -13.37 5.23 -10.43
CA PHE A 170 -14.12 4.34 -11.30
C PHE A 170 -15.60 4.61 -11.06
N ASN A 171 -16.35 4.93 -12.12
CA ASN A 171 -17.75 5.37 -12.01
C ASN A 171 -17.97 6.53 -11.02
N ASN A 172 -17.05 7.50 -10.99
CA ASN A 172 -16.99 8.61 -10.02
C ASN A 172 -16.79 8.21 -8.55
N LEU A 173 -16.51 6.94 -8.27
CA LEU A 173 -16.18 6.44 -6.94
C LEU A 173 -14.67 6.36 -6.78
N THR A 174 -14.19 6.63 -5.58
CA THR A 174 -12.77 6.67 -5.21
C THR A 174 -12.48 5.78 -4.01
N VAL A 175 -11.26 5.82 -3.49
CA VAL A 175 -10.92 5.18 -2.20
C VAL A 175 -11.78 5.66 -1.04
N LYS A 176 -12.28 6.90 -1.10
CA LYS A 176 -13.15 7.46 -0.06
C LYS A 176 -14.55 6.84 -0.08
N ASP A 177 -14.89 6.11 -1.13
CA ASP A 177 -16.15 5.41 -1.34
C ASP A 177 -15.98 3.89 -1.14
N ASN A 178 -14.96 3.48 -0.37
CA ASN A 178 -14.66 2.10 0.00
C ASN A 178 -14.16 1.19 -1.14
N LEU A 179 -13.74 1.74 -2.27
CA LEU A 179 -13.06 0.96 -3.31
C LEU A 179 -11.55 0.89 -3.06
N PRO A 180 -10.88 -0.26 -3.22
CA PRO A 180 -9.42 -0.37 -3.09
C PRO A 180 -8.69 0.22 -4.30
N LEU A 181 -8.94 1.50 -4.60
CA LEU A 181 -8.35 2.24 -5.70
C LEU A 181 -7.07 2.96 -5.25
N PRO A 182 -5.99 2.90 -6.05
CA PRO A 182 -4.77 3.63 -5.74
C PRO A 182 -4.98 5.14 -5.62
N PHE A 183 -4.28 5.75 -4.66
CA PHE A 183 -4.33 7.19 -4.42
C PHE A 183 -3.05 7.66 -3.75
N THR A 184 -2.91 8.97 -3.56
CA THR A 184 -1.82 9.54 -2.78
C THR A 184 -2.32 10.29 -1.55
N LEU A 185 -1.49 10.34 -0.52
CA LEU A 185 -1.67 11.24 0.61
C LEU A 185 -0.35 11.89 1.04
N THR A 186 -0.45 13.03 1.71
CA THR A 186 0.67 13.74 2.32
C THR A 186 0.87 13.33 3.78
N GLY A 187 2.05 13.65 4.34
CA GLY A 187 2.33 13.43 5.76
C GLY A 187 1.37 14.17 6.70
N GLU A 188 0.93 15.38 6.33
CA GLU A 188 -0.02 16.15 7.13
C GLU A 188 -1.41 15.51 7.17
N GLU A 189 -1.88 15.01 6.03
CA GLU A 189 -3.17 14.32 5.93
C GLU A 189 -3.16 13.00 6.69
N TYR A 190 -2.05 12.26 6.63
CA TYR A 190 -1.85 11.08 7.47
C TYR A 190 -2.01 11.41 8.96
N ILE A 191 -1.42 12.52 9.44
CA ILE A 191 -1.56 12.95 10.85
C ILE A 191 -3.03 13.25 11.18
N LYS A 192 -3.75 13.93 10.28
CA LYS A 192 -5.18 14.25 10.44
C LYS A 192 -6.03 12.97 10.51
N CYS A 193 -5.86 12.06 9.55
CA CYS A 193 -6.58 10.78 9.49
C CYS A 193 -6.32 9.95 10.77
N ARG A 194 -5.06 9.80 11.16
CA ARG A 194 -4.69 9.04 12.36
C ARG A 194 -5.27 9.65 13.64
N ARG A 195 -5.30 10.98 13.77
CA ARG A 195 -5.92 11.67 14.91
C ARG A 195 -7.43 11.49 14.93
N ALA A 196 -8.08 11.57 13.77
CA ALA A 196 -9.52 11.36 13.64
C ALA A 196 -9.93 9.94 14.10
N ILE A 197 -9.24 8.91 13.61
CA ILE A 197 -9.49 7.51 14.00
C ILE A 197 -9.27 7.31 15.50
N ASN A 198 -8.19 7.85 16.06
CA ASN A 198 -7.91 7.76 17.50
C ASN A 198 -8.95 8.48 18.38
N LYS A 199 -9.68 9.45 17.83
CA LYS A 199 -10.77 10.15 18.52
C LYS A 199 -12.10 9.38 18.39
N LYS A 200 -12.37 8.79 17.23
CA LYS A 200 -13.59 8.01 16.96
C LYS A 200 -13.57 6.61 17.58
N THR A 201 -12.38 6.00 17.73
CA THR A 201 -12.24 4.64 18.24
C THR A 201 -12.74 4.49 19.67
N THR A 202 -13.57 3.48 19.90
CA THR A 202 -13.97 3.09 21.25
C THR A 202 -12.80 2.42 21.98
N ARG A 203 -12.76 2.56 23.29
CA ARG A 203 -11.70 1.99 24.15
C ARG A 203 -12.27 0.86 25.00
N GLU A 204 -11.47 0.33 25.91
CA GLU A 204 -11.95 -0.68 26.86
C GLU A 204 -12.97 -0.12 27.87
N PHE A 205 -12.85 1.15 28.22
CA PHE A 205 -13.65 1.80 29.26
C PHE A 205 -14.50 2.94 28.69
N LEU A 206 -15.66 3.15 29.30
CA LEU A 206 -16.48 4.35 29.08
C LEU A 206 -15.73 5.60 29.54
N PRO A 207 -16.03 6.79 28.98
CA PRO A 207 -15.49 8.02 29.52
C PRO A 207 -15.88 8.18 31.00
N PRO A 208 -14.99 8.70 31.86
CA PRO A 208 -15.30 8.90 33.26
C PRO A 208 -16.48 9.87 33.42
N LEU A 209 -17.36 9.59 34.38
CA LEU A 209 -18.43 10.51 34.77
C LEU A 209 -17.84 11.81 35.34
N PRO A 210 -18.57 12.94 35.32
CA PRO A 210 -18.07 14.24 35.78
C PRO A 210 -17.44 14.24 37.19
N ASN A 211 -17.89 13.32 38.06
CA ASN A 211 -17.43 13.19 39.44
C ASN A 211 -16.39 12.07 39.65
N GLN A 212 -15.85 11.46 38.59
CA GLN A 212 -14.86 10.38 38.67
C GLN A 212 -13.56 10.76 37.95
N LYS A 213 -12.42 10.52 38.61
CA LYS A 213 -11.08 10.73 38.03
C LYS A 213 -10.69 9.60 37.04
N TYR A 214 -11.17 8.38 37.28
CA TYR A 214 -10.88 7.21 36.47
C TYR A 214 -12.18 6.52 36.04
N PRO A 215 -12.22 5.96 34.82
CA PRO A 215 -13.41 5.28 34.34
C PRO A 215 -13.60 3.94 35.04
N SER A 216 -14.79 3.71 35.58
CA SER A 216 -15.13 2.54 36.39
C SER A 216 -15.84 1.44 35.59
N GLN A 217 -16.49 1.79 34.48
CA GLN A 217 -17.32 0.88 33.69
C GLN A 217 -16.62 0.51 32.37
N LYS A 218 -16.53 -0.79 32.10
CA LYS A 218 -16.04 -1.32 30.83
C LYS A 218 -17.15 -1.35 29.79
N LEU A 219 -16.79 -1.09 28.54
CA LEU A 219 -17.70 -1.30 27.40
C LEU A 219 -17.95 -2.81 27.19
N PRO A 220 -19.09 -3.22 26.62
CA PRO A 220 -19.29 -4.58 26.12
C PRO A 220 -18.17 -4.99 25.15
N LEU A 221 -17.76 -6.26 25.15
CA LEU A 221 -16.62 -6.73 24.34
C LEU A 221 -16.78 -6.44 22.85
N GLU A 222 -18.00 -6.52 22.34
CA GLU A 222 -18.32 -6.29 20.92
C GLU A 222 -18.12 -4.82 20.50
N GLU A 223 -18.42 -3.89 21.41
CA GLU A 223 -18.33 -2.44 21.21
C GLU A 223 -16.93 -1.88 21.45
N ARG A 224 -16.01 -2.66 22.02
CA ARG A 224 -14.62 -2.23 22.23
C ARG A 224 -13.87 -2.21 20.91
N TRP A 225 -12.95 -1.24 20.80
CA TRP A 225 -12.01 -1.14 19.70
C TRP A 225 -12.68 -1.14 18.33
N SER A 226 -13.65 -0.25 18.16
CA SER A 226 -14.44 -0.13 16.93
C SER A 226 -13.59 0.08 15.67
N ALA A 227 -12.41 0.67 15.82
CA ALA A 227 -11.50 0.98 14.72
C ALA A 227 -10.98 -0.25 13.96
N ARG A 228 -11.07 -1.46 14.52
CA ARG A 228 -10.77 -2.69 13.80
C ARG A 228 -11.70 -2.93 12.58
N LYS A 229 -12.91 -2.36 12.60
CA LYS A 229 -13.92 -2.52 11.55
C LYS A 229 -14.13 -1.26 10.69
N PHE A 230 -13.26 -0.26 10.80
CA PHE A 230 -13.41 0.98 10.05
C PHE A 230 -13.07 0.77 8.57
N ASP A 231 -13.98 1.20 7.72
CA ASP A 231 -13.82 1.19 6.27
C ASP A 231 -12.91 2.34 5.78
N PHE A 232 -12.57 2.33 4.50
CA PHE A 232 -11.72 3.36 3.89
C PHE A 232 -12.33 4.76 3.95
N SER A 233 -13.64 4.89 3.79
CA SER A 233 -14.36 6.16 3.88
C SER A 233 -14.16 6.84 5.24
N GLU A 234 -14.16 6.06 6.32
CA GLU A 234 -13.93 6.54 7.67
C GLU A 234 -12.45 6.83 7.94
N VAL A 235 -11.56 5.97 7.45
CA VAL A 235 -10.11 6.08 7.65
C VAL A 235 -9.52 7.27 6.88
N PHE A 236 -9.94 7.47 5.63
CA PHE A 236 -9.41 8.46 4.69
C PHE A 236 -10.32 9.68 4.51
N GLU A 237 -11.30 9.86 5.41
CA GLU A 237 -12.23 11.00 5.40
C GLU A 237 -11.49 12.35 5.24
N HIS A 238 -10.35 12.49 5.91
CA HIS A 238 -9.57 13.73 6.01
C HIS A 238 -8.48 13.88 4.94
N VAL A 239 -8.43 12.99 3.95
CA VAL A 239 -7.59 13.18 2.76
C VAL A 239 -8.28 14.18 1.83
N ASP A 240 -7.55 15.20 1.38
CA ASP A 240 -8.09 16.24 0.52
C ASP A 240 -8.31 15.71 -0.89
N ALA A 241 -9.58 15.70 -1.30
CA ALA A 241 -10.03 15.33 -2.63
C ALA A 241 -10.48 16.55 -3.45
N LYS A 242 -10.68 17.73 -2.83
CA LYS A 242 -11.29 18.90 -3.50
C LYS A 242 -10.37 19.52 -4.55
N TYR A 243 -9.07 19.56 -4.27
CA TYR A 243 -8.05 20.09 -5.17
C TYR A 243 -7.08 18.99 -5.58
N SER A 244 -7.62 17.89 -6.11
CA SER A 244 -6.85 16.70 -6.49
C SER A 244 -6.82 16.48 -8.00
N HIS A 245 -5.78 15.79 -8.48
CA HIS A 245 -5.76 15.17 -9.79
C HIS A 245 -6.56 13.87 -9.70
N THR A 246 -7.60 13.76 -10.50
CA THR A 246 -8.41 12.54 -10.57
C THR A 246 -8.27 11.95 -11.96
N HIS A 247 -8.08 10.63 -12.03
CA HIS A 247 -8.04 9.90 -13.29
C HIS A 247 -9.10 8.81 -13.29
N ASP A 248 -10.07 8.96 -14.18
CA ASP A 248 -11.12 7.97 -14.38
C ASP A 248 -10.57 6.76 -15.13
N LEU A 249 -10.70 5.59 -14.51
CA LEU A 249 -10.35 4.31 -15.09
C LEU A 249 -11.47 3.82 -16.01
N GLU A 250 -11.07 3.22 -17.13
CA GLU A 250 -12.00 2.54 -18.04
C GLU A 250 -12.62 1.30 -17.38
N TRP A 251 -11.82 0.57 -16.61
CA TRP A 251 -12.24 -0.64 -15.91
C TRP A 251 -11.48 -0.80 -14.59
N PHE A 252 -12.12 -1.48 -13.64
CA PHE A 252 -11.59 -1.81 -12.33
C PHE A 252 -12.31 -3.04 -11.80
N TYR A 253 -11.57 -3.96 -11.16
CA TYR A 253 -12.16 -5.10 -10.47
C TYR A 253 -11.61 -5.19 -9.04
N ASP A 254 -12.51 -5.36 -8.09
CA ASP A 254 -12.15 -5.67 -6.71
C ASP A 254 -12.06 -7.19 -6.53
N ALA A 255 -10.84 -7.72 -6.47
CA ALA A 255 -10.56 -9.14 -6.29
C ALA A 255 -10.61 -9.59 -4.82
N SER A 256 -11.23 -8.84 -3.91
CA SER A 256 -11.45 -9.27 -2.52
C SER A 256 -12.47 -10.41 -2.40
N ASP A 257 -13.41 -10.49 -3.36
CA ASP A 257 -14.41 -11.55 -3.48
C ASP A 257 -14.12 -12.48 -4.68
N TRP A 258 -14.50 -13.76 -4.55
CA TRP A 258 -14.29 -14.75 -5.59
C TRP A 258 -15.12 -14.47 -6.85
N GLY A 259 -16.36 -14.00 -6.70
CA GLY A 259 -17.23 -13.67 -7.83
C GLY A 259 -16.60 -12.58 -8.69
N SER A 260 -16.27 -11.45 -8.07
CA SER A 260 -15.61 -10.31 -8.74
C SER A 260 -14.27 -10.71 -9.38
N TYR A 261 -13.49 -11.56 -8.73
CA TYR A 261 -12.25 -12.09 -9.31
C TYR A 261 -12.51 -12.98 -10.53
N THR A 262 -13.53 -13.84 -10.50
CA THR A 262 -13.90 -14.64 -11.68
C THR A 262 -14.43 -13.80 -12.83
N ASP A 263 -15.12 -12.69 -12.53
CA ASP A 263 -15.61 -11.76 -13.54
C ASP A 263 -14.45 -11.04 -14.23
N TYR A 264 -13.40 -10.69 -13.47
CA TYR A 264 -12.14 -10.19 -14.04
C TYR A 264 -11.51 -11.22 -14.99
N ILE A 265 -11.32 -12.47 -14.54
CA ILE A 265 -10.68 -13.52 -15.35
C ILE A 265 -11.47 -13.84 -16.63
N LYS A 266 -12.79 -13.69 -16.60
CA LYS A 266 -13.67 -13.85 -17.79
C LYS A 266 -13.71 -12.62 -18.69
N SER A 267 -13.29 -11.47 -18.20
CA SER A 267 -13.35 -10.23 -18.95
C SER A 267 -12.33 -10.22 -20.10
N ASP A 268 -12.59 -9.38 -21.11
CA ASP A 268 -11.64 -9.14 -22.20
C ASP A 268 -10.48 -8.22 -21.77
N TYR A 269 -10.49 -7.73 -20.52
CA TYR A 269 -9.47 -6.83 -20.00
C TYR A 269 -8.26 -7.61 -19.49
N GLU A 270 -7.12 -7.40 -20.15
CA GLU A 270 -5.88 -8.08 -19.80
C GLU A 270 -4.87 -7.12 -19.16
N VAL A 271 -4.28 -7.54 -18.04
CA VAL A 271 -3.09 -6.87 -17.48
C VAL A 271 -1.86 -7.48 -18.14
N LYS A 272 -1.12 -6.66 -18.88
CA LYS A 272 0.10 -7.12 -19.54
C LYS A 272 1.14 -7.55 -18.51
N THR A 273 1.58 -8.80 -18.59
CA THR A 273 2.70 -9.31 -17.80
C THR A 273 3.95 -8.47 -18.11
N PRO A 274 4.58 -7.83 -17.10
CA PRO A 274 5.82 -7.12 -17.31
C PRO A 274 6.97 -8.07 -17.68
N PHE A 275 8.05 -7.53 -18.21
CA PHE A 275 9.26 -8.32 -18.46
C PHE A 275 9.75 -8.98 -17.16
N GLU A 276 10.15 -10.25 -17.23
CA GLU A 276 10.45 -11.09 -16.06
C GLU A 276 11.44 -10.44 -15.08
N ASP A 277 12.45 -9.72 -15.58
CA ASP A 277 13.42 -9.03 -14.73
C ASP A 277 12.81 -7.94 -13.82
N LEU A 278 11.62 -7.44 -14.16
CA LEU A 278 10.89 -6.41 -13.41
C LEU A 278 9.98 -6.99 -12.33
N THR A 279 9.74 -8.30 -12.32
CA THR A 279 8.83 -8.96 -11.38
C THR A 279 9.48 -10.09 -10.59
N ARG A 280 10.63 -10.59 -11.07
CA ARG A 280 11.44 -11.60 -10.39
C ARG A 280 11.87 -11.13 -9.00
N ALA A 281 11.73 -12.03 -8.02
CA ALA A 281 12.21 -11.81 -6.67
C ALA A 281 13.75 -11.65 -6.64
N ARG A 282 14.21 -10.53 -6.09
CA ARG A 282 15.63 -10.22 -5.92
C ARG A 282 15.95 -10.11 -4.44
N LYS A 283 17.11 -10.60 -4.02
CA LYS A 283 17.58 -10.44 -2.63
C LYS A 283 18.83 -9.57 -2.65
N HIS A 284 18.97 -8.68 -1.68
CA HIS A 284 20.29 -8.06 -1.48
C HIS A 284 21.27 -9.16 -1.04
N VAL A 285 22.49 -9.12 -1.57
CA VAL A 285 23.51 -10.15 -1.31
C VAL A 285 23.65 -10.36 0.20
N LYS A 286 23.69 -11.62 0.65
CA LYS A 286 24.06 -11.94 2.04
C LYS A 286 25.43 -11.30 2.27
N ILE A 287 25.52 -10.40 3.24
CA ILE A 287 26.79 -9.79 3.60
C ILE A 287 27.79 -10.95 3.83
N PRO A 288 28.93 -10.99 3.13
CA PRO A 288 29.89 -12.08 3.22
C PRO A 288 30.68 -11.92 4.52
N TYR A 289 30.03 -12.16 5.65
CA TYR A 289 30.68 -12.38 6.95
C TYR A 289 30.29 -13.77 7.46
N THR A 290 30.43 -14.77 6.60
CA THR A 290 30.72 -16.12 7.08
C THR A 290 32.21 -16.29 6.89
N SER A 291 32.97 -15.89 7.91
CA SER A 291 34.28 -16.51 8.13
C SER A 291 34.00 -17.97 8.40
N GLU A 292 34.23 -18.81 7.40
CA GLU A 292 34.41 -20.24 7.62
C GLU A 292 35.56 -20.39 8.62
N GLU A 293 35.22 -20.77 9.85
CA GLU A 293 36.13 -21.48 10.76
C GLU A 293 36.08 -22.98 10.44
#